data_AF-A0A9Q0YB28-F1
#
_entry.id   AF-A0A9Q0YB28-F1
#
_cell.length_a   1.000
_cell.length_b   1.000
_cell.length_c   1.000
_cell.angle_alpha   90.00
_cell.angle_beta   90.00
_cell.angle_gamma   90.00
#
_symmetry.space_group_name_H-M   'P 1'
#
loop_
_entity.id
_entity.type
_entity.pdbx_description
1 polymer ?
#
loop_
_entity_poly.entity_id
_entity_poly.type
_entity_poly.pdbx_seq_one_letter_code
_entity_poly.pdbx_strand_id
1 'polypeptide(L)'
;MAAIGYGVTREKLQVTVKAILDREGRKVNVFNENKPGKDWYYGFLRKHPQLSSRRPEALELSRAKMCSPENIHECFIGFENFLLQHNITDPAQIHNCDESGFPFQPKSGRIIVESSS
;
A
#
# COMPACT_ATOMS: atom_id res chain seq x y z
N MET A 1 -1.06 -4.26 17.03
CA MET A 1 -2.09 -3.93 16.02
C MET A 1 -1.57 -2.74 15.21
N ALA A 2 -1.38 -2.92 13.89
CA ALA A 2 -1.11 -1.81 12.99
C ALA A 2 -2.46 -1.34 12.47
N ALA A 3 -3.08 -0.40 13.19
CA ALA A 3 -4.22 0.35 12.69
C ALA A 3 -3.68 1.48 11.80
N ILE A 4 -4.33 1.70 10.66
CA ILE A 4 -4.07 2.78 9.70
C ILE A 4 -2.89 2.48 8.76
N GLY A 5 -3.19 1.89 7.60
CA GLY A 5 -2.69 2.23 6.26
C GLY A 5 -1.19 2.29 5.93
N TYR A 6 -0.28 2.27 6.90
CA TYR A 6 1.15 2.39 6.65
C TYR A 6 1.79 1.01 6.69
N GLY A 7 2.05 0.45 5.51
CA GLY A 7 2.78 -0.80 5.37
C GLY A 7 4.09 -0.74 6.16
N VAL A 8 4.31 -1.72 7.04
CA VAL A 8 5.58 -1.86 7.77
C VAL A 8 6.67 -2.19 6.74
N THR A 9 7.60 -1.27 6.53
CA THR A 9 8.73 -1.50 5.64
C THR A 9 9.67 -2.58 6.20
N ARG A 10 10.41 -3.24 5.31
CA ARG A 10 11.42 -4.24 5.71
C ARG A 10 12.40 -3.66 6.72
N GLU A 11 12.84 -2.42 6.50
CA GLU A 11 13.80 -1.72 7.33
C GLU A 11 13.22 -1.48 8.73
N LYS A 12 11.95 -1.06 8.82
CA LYS A 12 11.26 -0.86 10.10
C LYS A 12 11.19 -2.17 10.88
N LEU A 13 10.81 -3.26 10.22
CA LEU A 13 10.76 -4.59 10.84
C LEU A 13 12.13 -5.04 11.35
N GLN A 14 13.19 -4.90 10.55
CA GLN A 14 14.55 -5.26 10.95
C GLN A 14 15.05 -4.43 12.14
N VAL A 15 14.75 -3.13 12.18
CA VAL A 15 15.10 -2.25 13.31
C VAL A 15 14.31 -2.62 14.57
N THR A 16 13.02 -2.92 14.45
CA THR A 16 12.20 -3.38 15.58
C THR A 16 12.74 -4.68 16.17
N VAL A 17 13.12 -5.65 15.32
CA VAL A 17 13.70 -6.91 15.80
C VAL A 17 15.04 -6.69 16.48
N LYS A 18 15.90 -5.83 15.92
CA LYS A 18 17.15 -5.43 16.59
C LYS A 18 16.90 -4.85 17.98
N ALA A 19 15.96 -3.90 18.11
CA ALA A 19 15.64 -3.28 19.39
C ALA A 19 15.10 -4.30 20.42
N ILE A 20 14.31 -5.28 19.98
CA ILE A 20 13.83 -6.37 20.85
C ILE A 20 15.01 -7.23 21.33
N LEU A 21 15.89 -7.64 20.41
CA LEU A 21 17.07 -8.45 20.74
C LEU A 21 18.00 -7.74 21.72
N ASP A 22 18.28 -6.45 21.47
CA ASP A 22 19.13 -5.63 22.33
C ASP A 22 18.50 -5.44 23.73
N ARG A 23 17.17 -5.20 23.80
CA ARG A 23 16.44 -5.08 25.08
C ARG A 23 16.43 -6.38 25.88
N GLU A 24 16.33 -7.52 25.21
CA GLU A 24 16.35 -8.84 25.85
C GLU A 24 17.77 -9.34 26.14
N GLY A 25 18.81 -8.58 25.78
CA GLY A 25 20.21 -9.00 25.93
C GLY A 25 20.59 -10.20 25.09
N ARG A 26 19.82 -10.51 24.04
CA ARG A 26 20.02 -11.68 23.18
C ARG A 26 20.90 -11.31 22.00
N LYS A 27 22.08 -11.92 21.91
CA LYS A 27 22.99 -11.74 20.77
C LYS A 27 22.85 -12.88 19.77
N VAL A 28 22.56 -12.53 18.52
CA VAL A 28 22.42 -13.51 17.43
C VAL A 28 23.62 -13.37 16.50
N ASN A 29 24.56 -14.31 16.58
CA ASN A 29 25.85 -14.23 15.87
C ASN A 29 25.74 -14.22 14.35
N VAL A 30 24.61 -14.70 13.79
CA VAL A 30 24.34 -14.65 12.34
C VAL A 30 23.83 -13.29 11.87
N PHE A 31 23.50 -12.37 12.78
CA PHE A 31 23.05 -11.02 12.45
C PHE A 31 24.19 -10.03 12.62
N ASN A 32 24.45 -9.23 11.59
CA ASN A 32 25.38 -8.12 11.71
C ASN A 32 24.77 -7.06 12.64
N GLU A 33 25.48 -6.70 13.71
CA GLU A 33 25.02 -5.76 14.73
C GLU A 33 23.63 -6.07 15.32
N ASN A 34 23.28 -7.36 15.50
CA ASN A 34 21.93 -7.80 15.92
C ASN A 34 20.79 -7.37 14.97
N LYS A 35 21.11 -6.88 13.76
CA LYS A 35 20.12 -6.55 12.73
C LYS A 35 19.91 -7.72 11.78
N PRO A 36 18.69 -8.25 11.65
CA PRO A 36 18.42 -9.34 10.72
C PRO A 36 18.65 -8.94 9.27
N GLY A 37 19.28 -9.82 8.49
CA GLY A 37 19.53 -9.62 7.07
C GLY A 37 18.30 -9.82 6.17
N LYS A 38 18.53 -9.69 4.86
CA LYS A 38 17.50 -9.87 3.82
C LYS A 38 16.93 -11.30 3.80
N ASP A 39 17.79 -12.31 3.99
CA ASP A 39 17.39 -13.72 3.94
C ASP A 39 16.51 -14.11 5.13
N TRP A 40 16.83 -13.56 6.32
CA TRP A 40 15.98 -13.71 7.49
C TRP A 40 14.58 -13.13 7.24
N TYR A 41 14.49 -11.96 6.60
CA TYR A 41 13.20 -11.33 6.27
C TYR A 41 12.34 -12.21 5.37
N TYR A 42 12.89 -12.76 4.28
CA TYR A 42 12.12 -13.65 3.41
C TYR A 42 11.77 -14.97 4.11
N GLY A 43 12.66 -15.50 4.94
CA GLY A 43 12.37 -16.67 5.77
C GLY A 43 11.25 -16.41 6.78
N PHE A 44 11.21 -15.22 7.36
CA PHE A 44 10.16 -14.77 8.29
C PHE A 44 8.81 -14.69 7.58
N LEU A 45 8.72 -14.03 6.41
CA LEU A 45 7.47 -13.99 5.64
C LEU A 45 7.01 -15.37 5.17
N ARG A 46 7.93 -16.26 4.78
CA ARG A 46 7.59 -17.64 4.37
C ARG A 46 6.99 -18.46 5.53
N LYS A 47 7.46 -18.24 6.75
CA LYS A 47 6.93 -18.90 7.96
C LYS A 47 5.61 -18.32 8.45
N HIS A 48 5.28 -17.09 8.02
CA HIS A 48 4.07 -16.37 8.40
C HIS A 48 3.30 -15.95 7.15
N PRO A 49 2.65 -16.89 6.43
CA PRO A 49 1.95 -16.62 5.17
C PRO A 49 0.78 -15.63 5.31
N GLN A 50 0.27 -15.41 6.52
CA GLN A 50 -0.68 -14.34 6.83
C GLN A 50 -0.08 -12.93 6.65
N LEU A 51 1.24 -12.80 6.58
CA LEU A 51 1.97 -11.56 6.35
C LEU A 51 2.36 -11.47 4.87
N SER A 52 1.54 -10.79 4.07
CA SER A 52 1.90 -10.48 2.68
C SER A 52 2.57 -9.11 2.59
N SER A 53 3.73 -9.03 1.94
CA SER A 53 4.25 -7.74 1.46
C SER A 53 3.36 -7.29 0.30
N ARG A 54 2.62 -6.19 0.49
CA ARG A 54 1.90 -5.51 -0.58
C ARG A 54 2.64 -4.21 -0.89
N ARG A 55 2.77 -3.89 -2.19
CA ARG A 55 3.19 -2.54 -2.58
C ARG A 55 2.08 -1.59 -2.14
N PRO A 56 2.34 -0.56 -1.32
CA PRO A 56 1.38 0.53 -1.22
C PRO A 56 1.28 1.13 -2.63
N GLU A 57 0.10 1.10 -3.23
CA GLU A 57 -0.14 1.83 -4.46
C GLU A 57 0.15 3.30 -4.19
N ALA A 58 0.96 3.93 -5.04
CA ALA A 58 1.40 5.32 -4.85
C ALA A 58 0.22 6.32 -4.80
N LEU A 59 -0.97 5.87 -5.19
CA LEU A 59 -2.25 6.57 -5.12
C LEU A 59 -2.72 6.84 -3.68
N GLU A 60 -2.41 5.98 -2.72
CA GLU A 60 -3.00 6.05 -1.37
C GLU A 60 -2.37 7.13 -0.48
N LEU A 61 -1.09 7.49 -0.67
CA LEU A 61 -0.40 8.38 0.27
C LEU A 61 -0.70 9.87 0.02
N SER A 62 -0.88 10.27 -1.24
CA SER A 62 -1.34 11.62 -1.60
C SER A 62 -2.84 11.78 -1.34
N ARG A 63 -3.65 10.76 -1.66
CA ARG A 63 -5.09 10.75 -1.35
C ARG A 63 -5.35 10.72 0.14
N ALA A 64 -4.66 9.88 0.93
CA ALA A 64 -4.82 9.88 2.38
C ALA A 64 -4.43 11.21 3.03
N LYS A 65 -3.44 11.92 2.48
CA LYS A 65 -3.08 13.28 2.91
C LYS A 65 -4.13 14.32 2.53
N MET A 66 -4.81 14.16 1.39
CA MET A 66 -5.90 15.04 0.93
C MET A 66 -7.26 14.68 1.51
N CYS A 67 -7.46 13.47 2.04
CA CYS A 67 -8.66 13.00 2.73
C CYS A 67 -8.65 13.41 4.21
N SER A 68 -8.52 14.72 4.50
CA SER A 68 -8.82 15.22 5.84
C SER A 68 -10.34 15.25 6.05
N PRO A 69 -10.83 15.17 7.31
CA PRO A 69 -12.26 15.28 7.61
C PRO A 69 -12.89 16.54 7.01
N GLU A 70 -12.16 17.65 7.01
CA GLU A 70 -12.59 18.94 6.47
C GLU A 70 -12.77 18.87 4.95
N ASN A 71 -11.79 18.33 4.22
CA ASN A 71 -11.86 18.20 2.76
C ASN A 71 -12.97 17.25 2.31
N ILE A 72 -13.21 16.18 3.08
CA ILE A 72 -14.32 15.25 2.81
C ILE A 72 -15.64 15.97 3.04
N HIS A 73 -15.76 16.73 4.14
CA HIS A 73 -16.97 17.47 4.46
C HIS A 73 -17.29 18.53 3.39
N GLU A 74 -16.29 19.31 2.96
CA GLU A 74 -16.43 20.29 1.88
C GLU A 74 -16.84 19.64 0.56
N CYS A 75 -16.30 18.45 0.25
CA CYS A 75 -16.67 17.70 -0.95
C CYS A 75 -18.17 17.32 -0.93
N PHE A 76 -18.68 16.83 0.20
CA PHE A 76 -20.10 16.46 0.31
C PHE A 76 -21.03 17.68 0.29
N ILE A 77 -20.65 18.77 0.94
CA ILE A 77 -21.41 20.03 0.86
C ILE A 77 -21.46 20.55 -0.57
N GLY A 78 -20.31 20.57 -1.27
CA GLY A 78 -20.24 21.00 -2.66
C GLY A 78 -21.10 20.14 -3.57
N PHE A 79 -21.11 18.82 -3.34
CA PHE A 79 -21.94 17.88 -4.08
C PHE A 79 -23.44 18.10 -3.81
N GLU A 80 -23.85 18.28 -2.56
CA GLU A 80 -25.25 18.57 -2.20
C GLU A 80 -25.73 19.88 -2.83
N ASN A 81 -24.93 20.93 -2.75
CA ASN A 81 -25.23 22.22 -3.39
C ASN A 81 -25.36 22.09 -4.91
N PHE A 82 -24.50 21.27 -5.54
CA PHE A 82 -24.57 21.00 -6.97
C PHE A 82 -25.89 20.29 -7.34
N LEU A 83 -26.30 19.27 -6.58
CA LEU A 83 -27.57 18.58 -6.81
C LEU A 83 -28.76 19.54 -6.69
N LEU A 84 -28.76 20.40 -5.66
CA LEU A 84 -29.80 21.42 -5.46
C LEU A 84 -29.83 22.44 -6.60
N GLN A 85 -28.67 22.96 -7.02
CA GLN A 85 -28.57 23.94 -8.10
C GLN A 85 -29.11 23.39 -9.43
N HIS A 86 -28.92 22.09 -9.67
CA HIS A 86 -29.35 21.43 -10.90
C HIS A 86 -30.70 20.70 -10.79
N ASN A 87 -31.41 20.83 -9.66
CA ASN A 87 -32.68 20.14 -9.38
C ASN A 87 -32.59 18.62 -9.61
N ILE A 88 -31.46 18.02 -9.28
CA ILE A 88 -31.26 16.58 -9.35
C ILE A 88 -31.81 15.98 -8.06
N THR A 89 -32.95 15.28 -8.17
CA THR A 89 -33.66 14.71 -7.03
C THR A 89 -33.67 13.19 -7.04
N ASP A 90 -33.45 12.58 -8.21
CA ASP A 90 -33.39 11.13 -8.39
C ASP A 90 -31.96 10.70 -8.76
N PRO A 91 -31.36 9.76 -8.00
CA PRO A 91 -30.08 9.14 -8.36
C PRO A 91 -30.03 8.58 -9.79
N ALA A 92 -31.16 8.19 -10.40
CA ALA A 92 -31.22 7.71 -11.78
C ALA A 92 -30.77 8.77 -12.81
N GLN A 93 -30.75 10.05 -12.43
CA GLN A 93 -30.29 11.17 -13.26
C GLN A 93 -28.76 11.34 -13.24
N ILE A 94 -28.06 10.62 -12.35
CA ILE A 94 -26.61 10.71 -12.19
C ILE A 94 -25.96 9.59 -12.99
N HIS A 95 -25.32 9.95 -14.09
CA HIS A 95 -24.59 9.02 -14.95
C HIS A 95 -23.08 9.17 -14.72
N ASN A 96 -22.41 8.05 -14.47
CA ASN A 96 -20.95 8.02 -14.49
C ASN A 96 -20.47 7.98 -15.96
N CYS A 97 -19.64 8.94 -16.33
CA CYS A 97 -19.04 9.05 -17.67
C CYS A 97 -17.51 8.91 -17.61
N ASP A 98 -17.00 8.03 -16.76
CA ASP A 98 -15.56 7.75 -16.71
C ASP A 98 -15.15 6.73 -17.78
N GLU A 99 -13.96 6.95 -18.36
CA GLU A 99 -13.42 6.05 -19.36
C GLU A 99 -12.85 4.78 -18.70
N SER A 100 -13.42 3.63 -19.06
CA SER A 100 -12.79 2.34 -18.78
C SER A 100 -11.70 2.07 -19.82
N GLY A 101 -10.44 2.22 -19.43
CA GLY A 101 -9.30 1.88 -20.29
C GLY A 101 -9.20 0.37 -20.49
N PHE A 102 -9.57 -0.11 -21.68
CA PHE A 102 -9.30 -1.49 -22.10
C PHE A 102 -7.97 -1.55 -22.84
N PRO A 103 -6.88 -2.00 -22.21
CA PRO A 103 -5.61 -2.10 -22.90
C PRO A 103 -5.73 -3.15 -24.01
N PHE A 104 -5.65 -2.72 -25.26
CA PHE A 104 -5.64 -3.59 -26.44
C PHE A 104 -4.40 -4.50 -26.51
N GLN A 105 -3.38 -4.23 -25.69
CA GLN A 105 -2.17 -5.03 -25.59
C GLN A 105 -2.24 -5.96 -24.37
N PRO A 106 -2.39 -7.29 -24.53
CA PRO A 106 -2.09 -8.21 -23.44
C PRO A 106 -0.64 -7.97 -23.01
N LYS A 107 -0.37 -7.97 -21.69
CA LYS A 107 0.99 -7.89 -21.17
C LYS A 107 1.80 -8.99 -21.84
N SER A 108 2.63 -8.64 -22.82
CA SER A 108 3.50 -9.61 -23.49
C SER A 108 4.30 -10.30 -22.40
N GLY A 109 4.12 -11.62 -22.27
CA GLY A 109 4.86 -12.43 -21.31
C GLY A 109 6.37 -12.21 -21.49
N ARG A 110 7.13 -12.44 -20.42
CA ARG A 110 8.60 -12.38 -20.48
C ARG A 110 9.09 -13.31 -21.58
N ILE A 111 9.74 -12.74 -22.59
CA ILE A 111 10.48 -13.49 -23.59
C ILE A 111 11.86 -13.84 -23.02
N ILE A 112 12.21 -15.11 -23.12
CA ILE A 112 13.54 -15.65 -22.82
C ILE A 112 14.36 -15.46 -24.10
N VAL A 113 15.46 -14.72 -23.99
CA VAL A 113 16.46 -14.57 -25.05
C VAL A 113 17.72 -15.34 -24.66
N GLU A 114 18.34 -15.97 -25.65
CA GLU A 114 19.55 -16.77 -25.48
C GLU A 114 20.72 -15.88 -25.04
N SER A 115 21.40 -16.27 -23.96
CA SER A 115 22.65 -15.62 -23.55
C SER A 115 23.74 -16.14 -24.48
N SER A 116 24.21 -15.29 -25.39
CA SER A 116 25.47 -15.52 -26.08
C SER A 116 26.59 -15.75 -25.05
N SER A 117 27.21 -16.91 -25.14
CA SER A 117 28.39 -17.32 -24.36
C SER A 117 29.65 -16.59 -24.80
#